data_AF-A0A2T0YFR2-F1
#
_entry.id   AF-A0A2T0YFR2-F1
#
_cell.length_a   1.000
_cell.length_b   1.000
_cell.length_c   1.000
_cell.angle_alpha   90.00
_cell.angle_beta   90.00
_cell.angle_gamma   90.00
#
_symmetry.space_group_name_H-M   'P 1'
#
loop_
_entity.id
_entity.type
_entity.pdbx_description
1 polymer ?
#
loop_
_entity_poly.entity_id
_entity_poly.type
_entity_poly.pdbx_seq_one_letter_code
_entity_poly.pdbx_strand_id
1 'polypeptide(L)'
;MVILKQHEQEVVIGSELSRGEHQGTDAQRRTHIALPLLAFLLGFGLMLLVMLPNLWAVLAGAIVGGAAAAGTYGVAAGQSQSRRRRSEQLNDDQERLRTELADIDATVRTRSAQLPPSTQGQLRMMVVGLEEIVERWDVLSRYPDHLDAVNRTIHRHLPRTLELFLALPDSEKPRHAAEFKAQIGLLAEGVAKTRDTLVSKNLQALQTNRWLIEESMTDPDEKLFRDNGL
;
A
#
# COMPACT_ATOMS: atom_id res chain seq x y z
N MET A 1 53.88 -26.99 -37.85
CA MET A 1 54.69 -27.19 -36.62
C MET A 1 53.68 -27.52 -35.53
N VAL A 2 53.33 -28.81 -35.36
CA VAL A 2 54.00 -29.81 -34.47
C VAL A 2 53.78 -29.38 -33.01
N ILE A 3 53.20 -30.11 -32.05
CA ILE A 3 52.73 -31.49 -31.81
C ILE A 3 51.88 -31.39 -30.50
N LEU A 4 50.63 -31.87 -30.41
CA LEU A 4 50.19 -33.19 -29.92
C LEU A 4 50.50 -33.53 -28.43
N LYS A 5 49.43 -33.72 -27.62
CA LYS A 5 49.23 -34.74 -26.55
C LYS A 5 47.89 -34.44 -25.87
N GLN A 6 46.79 -35.20 -26.02
CA GLN A 6 46.53 -36.64 -25.82
C GLN A 6 46.82 -37.12 -24.39
N HIS A 7 45.76 -37.49 -23.64
CA HIS A 7 45.52 -38.76 -22.93
C HIS A 7 44.42 -38.57 -21.86
N GLU A 8 43.24 -39.18 -22.05
CA GLU A 8 42.78 -40.48 -21.50
C GLU A 8 42.15 -40.34 -20.10
N GLN A 9 40.84 -40.51 -19.98
CA GLN A 9 40.16 -41.79 -19.69
C GLN A 9 40.51 -42.34 -18.30
N GLU A 10 39.54 -42.31 -17.39
CA GLU A 10 39.25 -43.47 -16.55
C GLU A 10 37.75 -43.58 -16.30
N VAL A 11 37.10 -44.30 -17.21
CA VAL A 11 35.86 -45.02 -16.93
C VAL A 11 36.29 -46.27 -16.16
N VAL A 12 36.09 -46.27 -14.84
CA VAL A 12 36.21 -47.50 -14.04
C VAL A 12 34.80 -48.04 -13.81
N ILE A 13 34.40 -48.89 -14.75
CA ILE A 13 33.42 -49.94 -14.54
C ILE A 13 34.15 -51.09 -13.84
N GLY A 14 33.74 -51.42 -12.63
CA GLY A 14 34.10 -52.64 -11.91
C GLY A 14 33.14 -52.79 -10.73
N SER A 15 31.94 -53.37 -10.91
CA SER A 15 31.68 -54.80 -10.74
C SER A 15 32.44 -55.39 -9.55
N GLU A 16 31.73 -55.69 -8.46
CA GLU A 16 31.62 -57.04 -7.90
C GLU A 16 30.91 -57.00 -6.53
N LEU A 17 29.90 -57.87 -6.40
CA LEU A 17 29.59 -58.65 -5.21
C LEU A 17 29.21 -57.90 -3.92
N SER A 18 27.91 -57.62 -3.77
CA SER A 18 27.25 -58.02 -2.52
C SER A 18 25.82 -58.49 -2.79
N ARG A 19 25.76 -59.77 -3.12
CA ARG A 19 24.55 -60.60 -3.11
C ARG A 19 24.17 -60.82 -1.65
N GLY A 20 23.24 -60.00 -1.17
CA GLY A 20 22.57 -60.19 0.11
C GLY A 20 21.07 -60.25 -0.11
N GLU A 21 20.58 -61.42 -0.49
CA GLU A 21 19.17 -61.77 -0.31
C GLU A 21 18.85 -61.69 1.20
N HIS A 22 18.04 -60.72 1.59
CA HIS A 22 17.19 -60.87 2.76
C HIS A 22 15.76 -60.52 2.37
N GLN A 23 15.04 -61.57 1.94
CA GLN A 23 13.61 -61.69 2.11
C GLN A 23 13.28 -61.46 3.59
N GLY A 24 12.68 -60.30 3.88
CA GLY A 24 12.26 -59.88 5.20
C GLY A 24 10.95 -59.12 5.13
N THR A 25 9.89 -59.85 4.78
CA THR A 25 8.48 -59.60 5.17
C THR A 25 8.02 -58.15 5.29
N ASP A 26 7.27 -57.70 4.28
CA ASP A 26 6.45 -56.47 4.29
C ASP A 26 5.39 -56.40 5.42
N ALA A 27 5.24 -57.46 6.21
CA ALA A 27 4.35 -57.50 7.37
C ALA A 27 4.88 -56.74 8.60
N GLN A 28 6.18 -56.40 8.67
CA GLN A 28 6.80 -55.84 9.88
C GLN A 28 6.85 -54.30 9.91
N ARG A 29 6.65 -53.62 8.77
CA ARG A 29 6.73 -52.14 8.71
C ARG A 29 5.47 -51.40 9.16
N ARG A 30 4.34 -52.11 9.35
CA ARG A 30 3.07 -51.52 9.81
C ARG A 30 2.86 -51.56 11.33
N THR A 31 3.67 -52.31 12.08
CA THR A 31 3.51 -52.44 13.54
C THR A 31 4.34 -51.43 14.34
N HIS A 32 5.37 -50.80 13.75
CA HIS A 32 6.20 -49.81 14.45
C HIS A 32 5.56 -48.41 14.57
N ILE A 33 4.45 -48.13 13.88
CA ILE A 33 3.70 -46.86 14.00
C ILE A 33 2.48 -47.01 14.91
N ALA A 34 1.89 -48.21 14.97
CA ALA A 34 0.72 -48.46 15.81
C ALA A 34 1.06 -48.50 17.32
N LEU A 35 2.25 -49.00 17.68
CA LEU A 35 2.68 -49.15 19.07
C LEU A 35 2.88 -47.82 19.82
N PRO A 36 3.58 -46.79 19.27
CA PRO A 36 3.72 -45.50 19.96
C PRO A 36 2.41 -44.71 19.99
N LEU A 37 1.54 -44.86 18.98
CA LEU A 37 0.24 -44.19 18.94
C LEU A 37 -0.71 -44.73 20.02
N LEU A 38 -0.70 -46.06 20.24
CA LEU A 38 -1.52 -46.72 21.24
C LEU A 38 -0.99 -46.44 22.67
N ALA A 39 0.33 -46.36 22.84
CA ALA A 39 0.95 -45.92 24.09
C ALA A 39 0.67 -44.44 24.40
N PHE A 40 0.67 -43.56 23.39
CA PHE A 40 0.32 -42.15 23.55
C PHE A 40 -1.17 -41.97 23.89
N LEU A 41 -2.07 -42.73 23.26
CA LEU A 41 -3.51 -42.67 23.57
C LEU A 41 -3.82 -43.22 24.98
N LEU A 42 -3.13 -44.28 25.42
CA LEU A 42 -3.26 -44.79 26.79
C LEU A 42 -2.66 -43.82 27.81
N GLY A 43 -1.49 -43.23 27.54
CA GLY A 43 -0.88 -42.21 28.40
C GLY A 43 -1.72 -40.94 28.48
N PHE A 44 -2.25 -40.46 27.36
CA PHE A 44 -3.13 -39.29 27.29
C PHE A 44 -4.49 -39.54 27.92
N GLY A 45 -5.08 -40.73 27.71
CA GLY A 45 -6.32 -41.15 28.35
C GLY A 45 -6.16 -41.28 29.87
N LEU A 46 -5.06 -41.87 30.34
CA LEU A 46 -4.75 -41.98 31.77
C LEU A 46 -4.43 -40.62 32.39
N MET A 47 -3.74 -39.73 31.66
CA MET A 47 -3.47 -38.35 32.09
C MET A 47 -4.74 -37.50 32.14
N LEU A 48 -5.67 -37.67 31.18
CA LEU A 48 -7.01 -37.10 31.23
C LEU A 48 -7.80 -37.63 32.43
N LEU A 49 -7.70 -38.94 32.71
CA LEU A 49 -8.39 -39.58 33.84
C LEU A 49 -7.85 -39.11 35.20
N VAL A 50 -6.53 -38.90 35.32
CA VAL A 50 -5.86 -38.40 36.53
C VAL A 50 -6.09 -36.89 36.74
N MET A 51 -6.34 -36.12 35.69
CA MET A 51 -6.70 -34.70 35.76
C MET A 51 -8.18 -34.45 36.12
N LEU A 52 -9.03 -35.47 36.13
CA LEU A 52 -10.40 -35.34 36.66
C LEU A 52 -10.39 -35.59 38.18
N PRO A 53 -10.23 -34.50 38.96
CA PRO A 53 -11.36 -34.09 39.78
C PRO A 53 -11.59 -32.57 39.79
N ASN A 54 -11.17 -31.82 38.77
CA ASN A 54 -11.36 -30.37 38.78
C ASN A 54 -12.04 -29.82 37.53
N LEU A 55 -13.38 -29.75 37.60
CA LEU A 55 -14.27 -29.15 36.60
C LEU A 55 -13.87 -27.71 36.20
N TRP A 56 -13.14 -27.01 37.08
CA TRP A 56 -12.64 -25.66 36.84
C TRP A 56 -11.54 -25.58 35.77
N ALA A 57 -10.75 -26.63 35.54
CA ALA A 57 -9.67 -26.64 34.55
C ALA A 57 -10.21 -26.62 33.10
N VAL A 58 -11.34 -27.29 32.85
CA VAL A 58 -12.03 -27.27 31.55
C VAL A 58 -12.65 -25.91 31.28
N LEU A 59 -13.22 -25.27 32.30
CA LEU A 59 -13.78 -23.91 32.19
C LEU A 59 -12.69 -22.87 31.90
N ALA A 60 -11.54 -22.96 32.58
CA ALA A 60 -10.38 -22.10 32.34
C ALA A 60 -9.79 -22.31 30.94
N GLY A 61 -9.69 -23.56 30.48
CA GLY A 61 -9.25 -23.89 29.11
C GLY A 61 -10.21 -23.37 28.03
N ALA A 62 -11.52 -23.41 28.25
CA ALA A 62 -12.53 -22.89 27.32
C ALA A 62 -12.55 -21.35 27.26
N ILE A 63 -12.33 -20.66 28.39
CA ILE A 63 -12.25 -19.19 28.43
C ILE A 63 -10.96 -18.69 27.77
N VAL A 64 -9.82 -19.32 28.05
CA VAL A 64 -8.52 -18.92 27.47
C VAL A 64 -8.40 -19.35 26.00
N GLY A 65 -8.85 -20.56 25.65
CA GLY A 65 -8.88 -21.05 24.26
C GLY A 65 -9.92 -20.33 23.40
N GLY A 66 -11.08 -20.01 23.96
CA GLY A 66 -12.12 -19.19 23.32
C GLY A 66 -11.67 -17.74 23.11
N ALA A 67 -10.92 -17.15 24.05
CA ALA A 67 -10.32 -15.83 23.89
C ALA A 67 -9.18 -15.79 22.87
N ALA A 68 -8.39 -16.87 22.74
CA ALA A 68 -7.34 -16.97 21.72
C ALA A 68 -7.92 -17.15 20.30
N ALA A 69 -8.98 -17.94 20.14
CA ALA A 69 -9.69 -18.09 18.87
C ALA A 69 -10.50 -16.82 18.51
N ALA A 70 -11.25 -16.24 19.45
CA ALA A 70 -11.96 -14.97 19.23
C ALA A 70 -10.98 -13.79 19.03
N GLY A 71 -9.81 -13.83 19.66
CA GLY A 71 -8.76 -12.83 19.49
C GLY A 71 -8.16 -12.84 18.09
N THR A 72 -7.91 -14.01 17.50
CA THR A 72 -7.34 -14.08 16.13
C THR A 72 -8.36 -13.74 15.04
N TYR A 73 -9.59 -14.25 15.13
CA TYR A 73 -10.67 -13.88 14.18
C TYR A 73 -11.19 -12.45 14.41
N GLY A 74 -11.26 -11.98 15.66
CA GLY A 74 -11.66 -10.62 16.02
C GLY A 74 -10.60 -9.56 15.67
N VAL A 75 -9.31 -9.90 15.73
CA VAL A 75 -8.23 -9.01 15.25
C VAL A 75 -8.23 -8.94 13.72
N ALA A 76 -8.45 -10.05 13.00
CA ALA A 76 -8.54 -10.01 11.54
C ALA A 76 -9.79 -9.24 11.06
N ALA A 77 -10.95 -9.48 11.68
CA ALA A 77 -12.18 -8.73 11.40
C ALA A 77 -12.10 -7.25 11.85
N GLY A 78 -11.45 -6.98 12.98
CA GLY A 78 -11.20 -5.62 13.46
C GLY A 78 -10.22 -4.84 12.58
N GLN A 79 -9.21 -5.52 12.02
CA GLN A 79 -8.29 -4.91 11.06
C GLN A 79 -8.96 -4.64 9.71
N SER A 80 -9.80 -5.53 9.20
CA SER A 80 -10.55 -5.28 7.96
C SER A 80 -11.59 -4.18 8.13
N GLN A 81 -12.29 -4.14 9.28
CA GLN A 81 -13.26 -3.09 9.58
C GLN A 81 -12.62 -1.71 9.82
N SER A 82 -11.47 -1.66 10.50
CA SER A 82 -10.72 -0.40 10.68
C SER A 82 -10.12 0.12 9.38
N ARG A 83 -9.61 -0.76 8.51
CA ARG A 83 -9.18 -0.40 7.15
C ARG A 83 -10.34 0.15 6.33
N ARG A 84 -11.51 -0.50 6.40
CA ARG A 84 -12.72 -0.07 5.69
C ARG A 84 -13.22 1.30 6.16
N ARG A 85 -13.29 1.53 7.47
CA ARG A 85 -13.66 2.85 8.03
C ARG A 85 -12.67 3.94 7.62
N ARG A 86 -11.37 3.63 7.60
CA ARG A 86 -10.34 4.58 7.17
C ARG A 86 -10.46 4.90 5.67
N SER A 87 -10.74 3.91 4.83
CA SER A 87 -10.98 4.15 3.40
C SER A 87 -12.27 4.93 3.15
N GLU A 88 -13.34 4.63 3.90
CA GLU A 88 -14.61 5.38 3.82
C GLU A 88 -14.39 6.86 4.20
N GLN A 89 -13.70 7.14 5.31
CA GLN A 89 -13.35 8.52 5.72
C GLN A 89 -12.47 9.25 4.68
N LEU A 90 -11.48 8.57 4.11
CA LEU A 90 -10.61 9.18 3.09
C LEU A 90 -11.40 9.53 1.82
N ASN A 91 -12.38 8.73 1.44
CA ASN A 91 -13.26 9.02 0.32
C ASN A 91 -14.21 10.18 0.62
N ASP A 92 -14.76 10.24 1.83
CA ASP A 92 -15.64 11.33 2.26
C ASP A 92 -14.90 12.68 2.26
N ASP A 93 -13.66 12.71 2.74
CA ASP A 93 -12.83 13.92 2.74
C ASP A 93 -12.47 14.38 1.32
N GLN A 94 -12.16 13.44 0.42
CA GLN A 94 -11.89 13.74 -0.99
C GLN A 94 -13.13 14.32 -1.68
N GLU A 95 -14.30 13.71 -1.46
CA GLU A 95 -15.54 14.14 -2.08
C GLU A 95 -16.01 15.51 -1.58
N ARG A 96 -15.81 15.79 -0.28
CA ARG A 96 -16.04 17.13 0.28
C ARG A 96 -15.19 18.18 -0.45
N LEU A 97 -13.89 17.92 -0.61
CA LEU A 97 -13.00 18.87 -1.30
C LEU A 97 -13.36 19.07 -2.77
N ARG A 98 -13.78 18.01 -3.46
CA ARG A 98 -14.30 18.12 -4.84
C ARG A 98 -15.54 18.99 -4.92
N THR A 99 -16.49 18.78 -4.00
CA THR A 99 -17.73 19.57 -3.96
C THR A 99 -17.42 21.05 -3.75
N GLU A 100 -16.53 21.37 -2.81
CA GLU A 100 -16.15 22.76 -2.56
C GLU A 100 -15.38 23.40 -3.72
N LEU A 101 -14.50 22.64 -4.39
CA LEU A 101 -13.84 23.13 -5.59
C LEU A 101 -14.84 23.43 -6.70
N ALA A 102 -15.87 22.60 -6.88
CA ALA A 102 -16.95 22.86 -7.83
C ALA A 102 -17.72 24.15 -7.49
N ASP A 103 -17.99 24.41 -6.21
CA ASP A 103 -18.64 25.65 -5.76
C ASP A 103 -17.76 26.89 -6.00
N ILE A 104 -16.45 26.76 -5.78
CA ILE A 104 -15.46 27.82 -6.08
C ILE A 104 -15.40 28.07 -7.59
N ASP A 105 -15.31 27.02 -8.42
CA ASP A 105 -15.33 27.13 -9.89
C ASP A 105 -16.60 27.83 -10.38
N ALA A 106 -17.76 27.39 -9.87
CA ALA A 106 -19.04 28.01 -10.17
C ALA A 106 -19.06 29.50 -9.80
N THR A 107 -18.51 29.86 -8.64
CA THR A 107 -18.38 31.25 -8.19
C THR A 107 -17.47 32.06 -9.14
N VAL A 108 -16.30 31.54 -9.48
CA VAL A 108 -15.35 32.20 -10.40
C VAL A 108 -15.96 32.40 -11.78
N ARG A 109 -16.73 31.43 -12.28
CA ARG A 109 -17.41 31.52 -13.59
C ARG A 109 -18.55 32.54 -13.58
N THR A 110 -19.47 32.42 -12.61
CA THR A 110 -20.69 33.25 -12.53
C THR A 110 -20.39 34.70 -12.18
N ARG A 111 -19.37 34.95 -11.34
CA ARG A 111 -18.96 36.29 -10.91
C ARG A 111 -17.76 36.83 -11.70
N SER A 112 -17.37 36.20 -12.81
CA SER A 112 -16.19 36.56 -13.60
C SER A 112 -16.14 38.04 -14.00
N ALA A 113 -17.28 38.64 -14.36
CA ALA A 113 -17.37 40.06 -14.72
C ALA A 113 -17.03 41.03 -13.57
N GLN A 114 -17.14 40.57 -12.31
CA GLN A 114 -16.83 41.37 -11.12
C GLN A 114 -15.37 41.18 -10.65
N LEU A 115 -14.64 40.25 -11.27
CA LEU A 115 -13.24 39.95 -10.96
C LEU A 115 -12.30 40.72 -11.91
N PRO A 116 -11.11 41.16 -11.46
CA PRO A 116 -10.15 41.83 -12.30
C PRO A 116 -9.76 40.95 -13.50
N PRO A 117 -9.79 41.44 -14.75
CA PRO A 117 -9.52 40.64 -15.95
C PRO A 117 -8.18 39.89 -15.89
N SER A 118 -7.17 40.52 -15.27
CA SER A 118 -5.83 39.97 -15.09
C SER A 118 -5.75 38.77 -14.15
N THR A 119 -6.80 38.50 -13.35
CA THR A 119 -6.84 37.39 -12.38
C THR A 119 -7.73 36.23 -12.81
N GLN A 120 -8.64 36.44 -13.75
CA GLN A 120 -9.63 35.43 -14.15
C GLN A 120 -8.97 34.15 -14.68
N GLY A 121 -7.98 34.28 -15.57
CA GLY A 121 -7.24 33.12 -16.09
C GLY A 121 -6.46 32.40 -15.00
N GLN A 122 -5.84 33.15 -14.10
CA GLN A 122 -5.06 32.59 -13.00
C GLN A 122 -5.92 31.83 -11.99
N LEU A 123 -7.09 32.36 -11.65
CA LEU A 123 -8.06 31.70 -10.78
C LEU A 123 -8.54 30.37 -11.39
N ARG A 124 -8.89 30.36 -12.69
CA ARG A 124 -9.31 29.12 -13.37
C ARG A 124 -8.19 28.07 -13.37
N MET A 125 -6.97 28.46 -13.73
CA MET A 125 -5.83 27.55 -13.73
C MET A 125 -5.51 27.02 -12.32
N MET A 126 -5.68 27.84 -11.29
CA MET A 126 -5.47 27.43 -9.91
C MET A 126 -6.54 26.43 -9.46
N VAL A 127 -7.81 26.65 -9.80
CA VAL A 127 -8.89 25.69 -9.51
C VAL A 127 -8.61 24.35 -10.19
N VAL A 128 -8.27 24.36 -11.48
CA VAL A 128 -7.87 23.13 -12.20
C VAL A 128 -6.66 22.46 -11.54
N GLY A 129 -5.65 23.23 -11.13
CA GLY A 129 -4.49 22.68 -10.42
C GLY A 129 -4.86 22.05 -9.07
N LEU A 130 -5.82 22.62 -8.34
CA LEU A 130 -6.33 22.05 -7.09
C LEU A 130 -7.15 20.78 -7.36
N GLU A 131 -7.97 20.75 -8.41
CA GLU A 131 -8.70 19.54 -8.85
C GLU A 131 -7.72 18.41 -9.20
N GLU A 132 -6.68 18.69 -9.99
CA GLU A 132 -5.62 17.72 -10.34
C GLU A 132 -4.91 17.16 -9.09
N ILE A 133 -4.70 17.99 -8.07
CA ILE A 133 -4.11 17.57 -6.79
C ILE A 133 -5.08 16.66 -6.01
N VAL A 134 -6.35 17.04 -5.93
CA VAL A 134 -7.40 16.27 -5.21
C VAL A 134 -7.71 14.95 -5.93
N GLU A 135 -7.62 14.89 -7.26
CA GLU A 135 -7.73 13.64 -8.02
C GLU A 135 -6.61 12.66 -7.67
N ARG A 136 -5.42 13.17 -7.32
CA ARG A 136 -4.26 12.37 -6.90
C ARG A 136 -4.23 12.10 -5.39
N TRP A 137 -5.41 11.88 -4.81
CA TRP A 137 -5.60 11.72 -3.36
C TRP A 137 -4.72 10.62 -2.73
N ASP A 138 -4.53 9.50 -3.42
CA ASP A 138 -3.69 8.39 -2.95
C ASP A 138 -2.23 8.77 -2.74
N VAL A 139 -1.75 9.76 -3.49
CA VAL A 139 -0.39 10.30 -3.34
C VAL A 139 -0.41 11.41 -2.29
N LEU A 140 -1.38 12.33 -2.36
CA LEU A 140 -1.51 13.46 -1.44
C LEU A 140 -1.67 13.00 0.03
N SER A 141 -2.46 11.96 0.29
CA SER A 141 -2.69 11.40 1.64
C SER A 141 -1.43 10.86 2.31
N ARG A 142 -0.36 10.60 1.55
CA ARG A 142 0.95 10.19 2.08
C ARG A 142 1.79 11.38 2.57
N TYR A 143 1.35 12.61 2.28
CA TYR A 143 2.02 13.86 2.65
C TYR A 143 1.07 14.75 3.46
N PRO A 144 0.95 14.54 4.78
CA PRO A 144 -0.06 15.21 5.60
C PRO A 144 0.08 16.74 5.59
N ASP A 145 1.30 17.27 5.51
CA ASP A 145 1.54 18.72 5.44
C ASP A 145 0.99 19.34 4.15
N HIS A 146 1.15 18.66 3.02
CA HIS A 146 0.60 19.10 1.73
C HIS A 146 -0.93 18.98 1.72
N LEU A 147 -1.47 17.90 2.29
CA LEU A 147 -2.91 17.71 2.43
C LEU A 147 -3.54 18.83 3.25
N ASP A 148 -2.97 19.17 4.40
CA ASP A 148 -3.46 20.26 5.24
C ASP A 148 -3.36 21.63 4.54
N ALA A 149 -2.27 21.89 3.81
CA ALA A 149 -2.13 23.11 3.02
C ALA A 149 -3.20 23.23 1.91
N VAL A 150 -3.46 22.14 1.19
CA VAL A 150 -4.53 22.07 0.16
C VAL A 150 -5.90 22.28 0.82
N ASN A 151 -6.17 21.58 1.92
CA ASN A 151 -7.43 21.69 2.66
C ASN A 151 -7.67 23.13 3.13
N ARG A 152 -6.69 23.78 3.76
CA ARG A 152 -6.78 25.18 4.18
C ARG A 152 -6.96 26.13 3.00
N THR A 153 -6.33 25.84 1.86
CA THR A 153 -6.48 26.66 0.65
C THR A 153 -7.91 26.60 0.12
N ILE A 154 -8.46 25.39 0.01
CA ILE A 154 -9.81 25.14 -0.53
C ILE A 154 -10.89 25.62 0.45
N HIS A 155 -10.83 25.23 1.73
CA HIS A 155 -11.88 25.58 2.69
C HIS A 155 -11.84 27.02 3.18
N ARG A 156 -10.66 27.66 3.19
CA ARG A 156 -10.45 28.91 3.91
C ARG A 156 -9.87 30.02 3.06
N HIS A 157 -8.65 29.84 2.55
CA HIS A 157 -7.93 30.97 1.96
C HIS A 157 -8.55 31.45 0.66
N LEU A 158 -8.84 30.53 -0.28
CA LEU A 158 -9.37 30.91 -1.57
C LEU A 158 -10.80 31.47 -1.49
N PRO A 159 -11.77 30.79 -0.82
CA PRO A 159 -13.11 31.34 -0.67
C PRO A 159 -13.10 32.69 0.04
N ARG A 160 -12.34 32.81 1.13
CA ARG A 160 -12.29 34.06 1.90
C ARG A 160 -11.75 35.23 1.08
N THR A 161 -10.68 35.01 0.31
CA THR A 161 -10.10 36.05 -0.54
C THR A 161 -11.06 36.46 -1.65
N LEU A 162 -11.79 35.51 -2.25
CA LEU A 162 -12.84 35.80 -3.24
C LEU A 162 -14.00 36.57 -2.61
N GLU A 163 -14.52 36.12 -1.47
CA GLU A 163 -15.60 36.78 -0.74
C GLU A 163 -15.25 38.22 -0.39
N LEU A 164 -14.07 38.46 0.19
CA LEU A 164 -13.63 39.79 0.60
C LEU A 164 -13.55 40.74 -0.59
N PHE A 165 -13.01 40.29 -1.72
CA PHE A 165 -12.91 41.12 -2.91
C PHE A 165 -14.28 41.37 -3.56
N LEU A 166 -15.11 40.35 -3.65
CA LEU A 166 -16.45 40.44 -4.24
C LEU A 166 -17.41 41.30 -3.39
N ALA A 167 -17.20 41.34 -2.08
CA ALA A 167 -17.96 42.19 -1.15
C ALA A 167 -17.61 43.68 -1.24
N LEU A 168 -16.50 44.05 -1.89
CA LEU A 168 -16.16 45.46 -2.09
C LEU A 168 -17.19 46.15 -3.01
N PRO A 169 -17.51 47.44 -2.77
CA PRO A 169 -18.25 48.24 -3.73
C PRO A 169 -17.50 48.33 -5.07
N ASP A 170 -18.23 48.36 -6.19
CA ASP A 170 -17.62 48.39 -7.52
C ASP A 170 -16.70 49.61 -7.75
N SER A 171 -16.92 50.72 -7.04
CA SER A 171 -16.05 51.90 -7.07
C SER A 171 -14.67 51.66 -6.44
N GLU A 172 -14.56 50.75 -5.47
CA GLU A 172 -13.33 50.45 -4.72
C GLU A 172 -12.54 49.28 -5.32
N LYS A 173 -13.21 48.40 -6.10
CA LYS A 173 -12.57 47.23 -6.74
C LYS A 173 -11.33 47.58 -7.56
N PRO A 174 -11.30 48.63 -8.41
CA PRO A 174 -10.10 48.98 -9.16
C PRO A 174 -8.90 49.33 -8.28
N ARG A 175 -9.14 49.96 -7.12
CA ARG A 175 -8.08 50.35 -6.17
C ARG A 175 -7.43 49.14 -5.52
N HIS A 176 -8.21 48.10 -5.22
CA HIS A 176 -7.72 46.86 -4.58
C HIS A 176 -7.38 45.73 -5.57
N ALA A 177 -7.63 45.90 -6.87
CA ALA A 177 -7.40 44.86 -7.87
C ALA A 177 -5.93 44.38 -7.94
N ALA A 178 -4.96 45.28 -7.73
CA ALA A 178 -3.54 44.93 -7.74
C ALA A 178 -3.15 44.06 -6.53
N GLU A 179 -3.67 44.38 -5.35
CA GLU A 179 -3.44 43.62 -4.13
C GLU A 179 -4.10 42.23 -4.21
N PHE A 180 -5.36 42.18 -4.66
CA PHE A 180 -6.04 40.92 -4.91
C PHE A 180 -5.27 40.04 -5.89
N LYS A 181 -4.77 40.62 -7.00
CA LYS A 181 -3.92 39.91 -7.96
C LYS A 181 -2.67 39.34 -7.30
N ALA A 182 -1.98 40.10 -6.44
CA ALA A 182 -0.80 39.62 -5.74
C ALA A 182 -1.13 38.44 -4.80
N GLN A 183 -2.24 38.52 -4.07
CA GLN A 183 -2.70 37.44 -3.18
C GLN A 183 -3.04 36.16 -3.95
N ILE A 184 -3.80 36.28 -5.05
CA ILE A 184 -4.07 35.15 -5.95
C ILE A 184 -2.78 34.61 -6.57
N GLY A 185 -1.81 35.50 -6.87
CA GLY A 185 -0.45 35.18 -7.26
C GLY A 185 0.22 34.16 -6.35
N LEU A 186 0.29 34.49 -5.06
CA LEU A 186 0.93 33.66 -4.05
C LEU A 186 0.22 32.31 -3.87
N LEU A 187 -1.12 32.31 -3.88
CA LEU A 187 -1.90 31.07 -3.79
C LEU A 187 -1.64 30.16 -5.01
N ALA A 188 -1.67 30.72 -6.21
CA ALA A 188 -1.42 29.97 -7.44
C ALA A 188 -0.01 29.38 -7.49
N GLU A 189 1.00 30.12 -7.02
CA GLU A 189 2.37 29.63 -6.91
C GLU A 189 2.48 28.45 -5.93
N GLY A 190 1.84 28.55 -4.76
CA GLY A 190 1.79 27.46 -3.78
C GLY A 190 1.12 26.20 -4.32
N VAL A 191 0.01 26.36 -5.06
CA VAL A 191 -0.69 25.25 -5.72
C VAL A 191 0.20 24.61 -6.79
N ALA A 192 0.82 25.41 -7.67
CA ALA A 192 1.71 24.91 -8.71
C ALA A 192 2.88 24.10 -8.12
N LYS A 193 3.54 24.63 -7.07
CA LYS A 193 4.64 23.95 -6.39
C LYS A 193 4.20 22.62 -5.75
N THR A 194 3.01 22.60 -5.16
CA THR A 194 2.43 21.37 -4.57
C THR A 194 2.18 20.33 -5.66
N ARG A 195 1.55 20.73 -6.77
CA ARG A 195 1.33 19.84 -7.92
C ARG A 195 2.64 19.27 -8.47
N ASP A 196 3.64 20.11 -8.70
CA ASP A 196 4.92 19.69 -9.27
C ASP A 196 5.66 18.72 -8.34
N THR A 197 5.54 18.93 -7.03
CA THR A 197 6.06 18.00 -6.02
C THR A 197 5.37 16.64 -6.10
N LEU A 198 4.04 16.60 -6.23
CA LEU A 198 3.29 15.33 -6.35
C LEU A 198 3.61 14.61 -7.66
N VAL A 199 3.74 15.34 -8.77
CA VAL A 199 4.11 14.76 -10.08
C VAL A 199 5.52 14.18 -10.04
N SER A 200 6.51 14.94 -9.56
CA SER A 200 7.90 14.48 -9.49
C SER A 200 8.06 13.25 -8.59
N LYS A 201 7.38 13.21 -7.44
CA LYS A 201 7.38 12.04 -6.55
C LYS A 201 6.74 10.81 -7.20
N ASN A 202 5.66 10.99 -7.95
CA ASN A 202 5.02 9.89 -8.67
C ASN A 202 5.94 9.32 -9.77
N LEU A 203 6.60 10.20 -10.54
CA LEU A 203 7.56 9.77 -11.57
C LEU A 203 8.74 9.01 -10.96
N GLN A 204 9.26 9.46 -9.81
CA GLN A 204 10.32 8.77 -9.09
C GLN A 204 9.88 7.37 -8.67
N ALA A 205 8.67 7.21 -8.13
CA ALA A 205 8.13 5.90 -7.75
C ALA A 205 7.98 4.95 -8.94
N LEU A 206 7.54 5.45 -10.10
CA LEU A 206 7.44 4.66 -11.33
C LEU A 206 8.81 4.23 -11.85
N GLN A 207 9.81 5.12 -11.81
CA GLN A 207 11.18 4.79 -12.21
C GLN A 207 11.79 3.73 -11.29
N THR A 208 11.61 3.85 -9.98
CA THR A 208 12.09 2.85 -9.01
C THR A 208 11.41 1.50 -9.22
N ASN A 209 10.09 1.47 -9.46
CA ASN A 209 9.37 0.23 -9.74
C ASN A 209 9.84 -0.43 -11.04
N ARG A 210 10.07 0.36 -12.09
CA ARG A 210 10.61 -0.14 -13.37
C ARG A 210 11.98 -0.78 -13.17
N TRP A 211 12.89 -0.10 -12.48
CA TRP A 211 14.23 -0.63 -12.19
C TRP A 211 14.15 -1.95 -11.40
N LEU A 212 13.25 -2.04 -10.40
CA LEU A 212 13.06 -3.26 -9.63
C LEU A 212 12.52 -4.42 -10.49
N ILE A 213 11.63 -4.12 -11.44
CA ILE A 213 11.11 -5.13 -12.38
C ILE A 213 12.22 -5.59 -13.32
N GLU A 214 12.98 -4.67 -13.92
CA GLU A 214 14.11 -4.98 -14.79
C GLU A 214 15.16 -5.83 -14.05
N GLU A 215 15.52 -5.48 -12.82
CA GLU A 215 16.41 -6.28 -11.97
C GLU A 215 15.84 -7.69 -11.70
N SER A 216 14.55 -7.78 -11.34
CA SER A 216 13.89 -9.06 -11.06
C SER A 216 13.75 -9.97 -12.29
N MET A 217 13.72 -9.38 -13.49
CA MET A 217 13.66 -10.12 -14.76
C MET A 217 15.06 -10.54 -15.24
N THR A 218 16.11 -9.87 -14.79
CA THR A 218 17.49 -10.14 -15.23
C THR A 218 18.14 -11.29 -14.43
N ASP A 219 17.75 -11.55 -13.17
CA ASP A 219 18.52 -12.45 -12.29
C ASP A 219 18.07 -13.95 -12.17
N PRO A 220 16.87 -14.43 -12.58
CA PRO A 220 16.59 -15.88 -12.57
C PRO A 220 16.91 -16.56 -13.90
N ASP A 221 16.53 -15.98 -15.03
CA ASP A 221 16.58 -16.65 -16.34
C ASP A 221 17.99 -16.60 -16.94
N GLU A 222 18.67 -15.45 -16.90
CA GLU A 222 20.00 -15.29 -17.50
C GLU A 222 21.07 -16.13 -16.77
N LYS A 223 20.88 -16.35 -15.46
CA LYS A 223 21.68 -17.25 -14.63
C LYS A 223 21.44 -18.72 -14.98
N LEU A 224 20.17 -19.10 -15.19
CA LEU A 224 19.77 -20.42 -15.65
C LEU A 224 20.33 -20.75 -17.04
N PHE A 225 20.36 -19.77 -17.97
CA PHE A 225 20.92 -19.96 -19.30
C PHE A 225 22.46 -20.00 -19.28
N ARG A 226 23.12 -19.13 -18.51
CA ARG A 226 24.58 -19.17 -18.30
C ARG A 226 25.07 -20.47 -17.67
N ASP A 227 24.38 -20.97 -16.64
CA ASP A 227 24.78 -22.18 -15.91
C ASP A 227 24.52 -23.47 -16.71
N ASN A 228 23.65 -23.43 -17.73
CA ASN A 228 23.38 -24.56 -18.63
C ASN A 228 23.98 -24.42 -20.04
N GLY A 229 24.82 -23.39 -20.27
CA GLY A 229 25.60 -23.25 -21.51
C GLY A 229 24.77 -23.00 -22.77
N LEU A 230 23.66 -22.27 -22.66
CA LEU A 230 22.87 -21.75 -23.79
C LEU A 230 23.05 -20.24 -23.94
#